data_AF-A0ABD1G2D7-F1
#
_entry.id   AF-A0ABD1G2D7-F1
#
_cell.length_a   1.000
_cell.length_b   1.000
_cell.length_c   1.000
_cell.angle_alpha   90.00
_cell.angle_beta   90.00
_cell.angle_gamma   90.00
#
_symmetry.space_group_name_H-M   'P 1'
#
loop_
_entity.id
_entity.type
_entity.pdbx_description
1 polymer ?
#
loop_
_entity_poly.entity_id
_entity_poly.type
_entity_poly.pdbx_seq_one_letter_code
_entity_poly.pdbx_strand_id
1 'polypeptide(L)'
;MATTALPRHVVLNVPKAGTNTYIYREDDGSVVDGNNDMFSEFVKIEIERSKTDNIRVHLRFTYNNRYWQKDADDDSIVAVSTKPEEDTTKPSCTLFEPSQQSDALYFTHVQTGWRVMLNNSTQEFYVDQNSVGAPLEFVDWDTLVKLPKHVAFKGDNGAYLKAYDVDYNYLQFGSDDPNSVLSGHQPITE
;
A
#
# COMPACT_ATOMS: atom_id res chain seq x y z
N MET A 1 -8.00 -15.05 -19.39
CA MET A 1 -6.96 -14.48 -18.50
C MET A 1 -7.28 -14.92 -17.09
N ALA A 2 -6.29 -15.37 -16.33
CA ALA A 2 -6.50 -15.78 -14.94
C ALA A 2 -6.67 -14.52 -14.08
N THR A 3 -7.84 -14.33 -13.48
CA THR A 3 -8.10 -13.29 -12.50
C THR A 3 -7.62 -13.80 -11.13
N THR A 4 -6.38 -13.45 -10.76
CA THR A 4 -5.96 -13.59 -9.36
C THR A 4 -6.69 -12.55 -8.53
N ALA A 5 -7.32 -12.96 -7.44
CA ALA A 5 -7.94 -12.03 -6.51
C ALA A 5 -6.85 -11.23 -5.79
N LEU A 6 -6.80 -9.92 -5.99
CA LEU A 6 -5.91 -9.05 -5.23
C LEU A 6 -6.33 -9.02 -3.75
N PRO A 7 -5.36 -9.04 -2.80
CA PRO A 7 -5.62 -8.80 -1.39
C PRO A 7 -6.31 -7.45 -1.17
N ARG A 8 -7.05 -7.33 -0.07
CA ARG A 8 -7.75 -6.08 0.26
C ARG A 8 -6.76 -4.96 0.56
N HIS A 9 -5.66 -5.24 1.25
CA HIS A 9 -4.63 -4.26 1.53
C HIS A 9 -3.32 -4.70 0.91
N VAL A 10 -2.69 -3.80 0.17
CA VAL A 10 -1.45 -4.08 -0.54
C VAL A 10 -0.44 -2.95 -0.37
N VAL A 11 0.83 -3.31 -0.53
CA VAL A 11 1.87 -2.38 -0.97
C VAL A 11 2.14 -2.66 -2.44
N LEU A 12 2.26 -1.62 -3.25
CA LEU A 12 2.65 -1.74 -4.65
C LEU A 12 4.07 -1.22 -4.84
N ASN A 13 4.84 -1.85 -5.73
CA ASN A 13 6.16 -1.41 -6.14
C ASN A 13 6.36 -1.57 -7.64
N VAL A 14 7.31 -0.80 -8.18
CA VAL A 14 7.85 -1.03 -9.53
C VAL A 14 9.10 -1.89 -9.38
N PRO A 15 9.15 -3.09 -9.98
CA PRO A 15 10.30 -3.98 -9.83
C PRO A 15 11.56 -3.34 -10.43
N LYS A 16 12.58 -3.10 -9.60
CA LYS A 16 13.86 -2.50 -9.99
C LYS A 16 15.01 -3.34 -9.46
N ALA A 17 16.06 -3.51 -10.27
CA ALA A 17 17.23 -4.28 -9.84
C ALA A 17 17.97 -3.55 -8.71
N GLY A 18 18.03 -4.15 -7.52
CA GLY A 18 18.87 -3.69 -6.41
C GLY A 18 18.27 -2.59 -5.53
N THR A 19 17.03 -2.15 -5.78
CA THR A 19 16.32 -1.17 -4.94
C THR A 19 14.84 -1.50 -4.87
N ASN A 20 14.26 -1.43 -3.68
CA ASN A 20 12.80 -1.49 -3.52
C ASN A 20 12.30 -0.09 -3.15
N THR A 21 11.56 0.51 -4.07
CA THR A 21 10.74 1.69 -3.81
C THR A 21 9.27 1.30 -3.91
N TYR A 22 8.44 1.99 -3.13
CA TYR A 22 7.02 1.71 -3.01
C TYR A 22 6.22 2.93 -3.44
N ILE A 23 5.05 2.66 -4.00
CA ILE A 23 4.16 3.69 -4.52
C ILE A 23 3.50 4.43 -3.35
N TYR A 24 3.55 5.76 -3.39
CA TYR A 24 2.89 6.63 -2.41
C TYR A 24 2.27 7.86 -3.08
N ARG A 25 1.55 8.65 -2.30
CA ARG A 25 0.97 9.93 -2.71
C ARG A 25 1.81 11.09 -2.18
N GLU A 26 2.21 12.01 -3.05
CA GLU A 26 2.82 13.27 -2.65
C GLU A 26 1.80 14.29 -2.15
N ASP A 27 2.26 15.39 -1.54
CA ASP A 27 1.34 16.37 -0.92
C ASP A 27 0.40 17.02 -1.94
N ASP A 28 0.89 17.28 -3.16
CA ASP A 28 0.14 17.83 -4.29
C ASP A 28 -0.94 16.87 -4.84
N GLY A 29 -0.87 15.59 -4.50
CA GLY A 29 -1.81 14.56 -4.95
C GLY A 29 -1.24 13.61 -6.00
N SER A 30 -0.05 13.87 -6.52
CA SER A 30 0.63 13.00 -7.49
C SER A 30 0.86 11.61 -6.90
N VAL A 31 0.61 10.59 -7.72
CA VAL A 31 0.93 9.20 -7.37
C VAL A 31 2.31 8.89 -7.95
N VAL A 32 3.26 8.52 -7.09
CA VAL A 32 4.67 8.38 -7.48
C VAL A 32 5.28 7.10 -6.91
N ASP A 33 6.34 6.61 -7.54
CA ASP A 33 7.21 5.55 -7.00
C ASP A 33 8.46 6.17 -6.36
N GLY A 34 8.67 5.97 -5.06
CA GLY A 34 9.85 6.56 -4.41
C GLY A 34 9.99 6.40 -2.91
N ASN A 35 8.97 5.92 -2.20
CA ASN A 35 9.09 5.67 -0.77
C ASN A 35 10.00 4.45 -0.54
N ASN A 36 10.97 4.57 0.36
CA ASN A 36 11.96 3.51 0.62
C ASN A 36 11.59 2.58 1.79
N ASP A 37 10.43 2.79 2.42
CA ASP A 37 9.95 2.00 3.55
C ASP A 37 8.61 1.34 3.24
N MET A 38 8.63 0.01 3.15
CA MET A 38 7.44 -0.81 2.91
C MET A 38 6.43 -0.72 4.05
N PHE A 39 6.87 -0.40 5.25
CA PHE A 39 6.03 -0.30 6.45
C PHE A 39 5.51 1.13 6.67
N SER A 40 5.86 2.06 5.80
CA SER A 40 5.33 3.42 5.84
C SER A 40 3.81 3.42 5.69
N GLU A 41 3.11 4.18 6.54
CA GLU A 41 1.65 4.34 6.42
C GLU A 41 1.23 5.00 5.09
N PHE A 42 2.15 5.71 4.43
CA PHE A 42 1.91 6.39 3.16
C PHE A 42 1.85 5.46 1.94
N VAL A 43 2.37 4.23 2.05
CA VAL A 43 2.42 3.26 0.93
C VAL A 43 1.28 2.25 0.97
N LYS A 44 0.50 2.21 2.06
CA LYS A 44 -0.60 1.28 2.24
C LYS A 44 -1.78 1.67 1.33
N ILE A 45 -2.16 0.75 0.45
CA ILE A 45 -3.25 0.92 -0.51
C ILE A 45 -4.34 -0.11 -0.20
N GLU A 46 -5.58 0.34 -0.13
CA GLU A 46 -6.76 -0.51 -0.10
C GLU A 46 -7.29 -0.73 -1.52
N ILE A 47 -7.50 -2.01 -1.87
CA ILE A 47 -8.17 -2.49 -3.06
C ILE A 47 -9.65 -2.66 -2.74
N GLU A 48 -10.46 -1.69 -3.14
CA GLU A 48 -11.91 -1.73 -2.95
C GLU A 48 -12.59 -2.24 -4.22
N ARG A 49 -13.32 -3.35 -4.16
CA ARG A 49 -14.05 -3.85 -5.32
C ARG A 49 -15.18 -2.90 -5.70
N SER A 50 -15.38 -2.72 -6.99
CA SER A 50 -16.52 -1.97 -7.50
C SER A 50 -17.83 -2.63 -7.10
N LYS A 51 -18.84 -1.80 -6.82
CA LYS A 51 -20.20 -2.21 -6.47
C LYS A 51 -20.99 -2.68 -7.70
N THR A 52 -20.61 -2.23 -8.89
CA THR A 52 -21.31 -2.56 -10.15
C THR A 52 -20.62 -3.67 -10.94
N ASP A 53 -19.29 -3.82 -10.83
CA ASP A 53 -18.52 -4.84 -11.56
C ASP A 53 -17.40 -5.40 -10.68
N ASN A 54 -17.50 -6.67 -10.30
CA ASN A 54 -16.55 -7.29 -9.36
C ASN A 54 -15.11 -7.47 -9.93
N ILE A 55 -14.92 -7.27 -11.23
CA ILE A 55 -13.60 -7.32 -11.89
C ILE A 55 -12.87 -5.99 -11.70
N ARG A 56 -13.60 -4.88 -11.56
CA ARG A 56 -13.04 -3.54 -11.41
C ARG A 56 -12.81 -3.20 -9.94
N VAL A 57 -11.83 -2.35 -9.71
CA VAL A 57 -11.43 -1.94 -8.37
C VAL A 57 -11.21 -0.45 -8.30
N HIS A 58 -11.29 0.08 -7.09
CA HIS A 58 -10.76 1.36 -6.71
C HIS A 58 -9.47 1.15 -5.93
N LEU A 59 -8.49 2.03 -6.15
CA LEU A 59 -7.24 2.07 -5.41
C LEU A 59 -7.30 3.28 -4.47
N ARG A 60 -7.14 3.05 -3.17
CA ARG A 60 -7.16 4.14 -2.17
C ARG A 60 -5.95 4.09 -1.26
N PHE A 61 -5.24 5.20 -1.13
CA PHE A 61 -4.27 5.34 -0.05
C PHE A 61 -4.99 5.44 1.29
N THR A 62 -4.66 4.57 2.23
CA THR A 62 -5.40 4.48 3.49
C THR A 62 -5.11 5.65 4.43
N TYR A 63 -3.89 6.19 4.41
CA TYR A 63 -3.47 7.29 5.28
C TYR A 63 -4.27 8.57 5.02
N ASN A 64 -4.26 9.03 3.78
CA ASN A 64 -4.94 10.28 3.38
C ASN A 64 -6.41 10.05 2.99
N ASN A 65 -6.85 8.79 2.85
CA ASN A 65 -8.18 8.43 2.39
C ASN A 65 -8.52 9.07 1.03
N ARG A 66 -7.60 8.92 0.05
CA ARG A 66 -7.78 9.42 -1.32
C ARG A 66 -7.70 8.31 -2.35
N TYR A 67 -8.66 8.33 -3.27
CA TYR A 67 -8.77 7.40 -4.38
C TYR A 67 -7.97 7.89 -5.58
N TRP A 68 -7.35 6.94 -6.26
CA TRP A 68 -6.66 7.16 -7.52
C TRP A 68 -7.67 7.48 -8.62
N GLN A 69 -7.28 8.38 -9.50
CA GLN A 69 -7.99 8.76 -10.72
C GLN A 69 -6.97 9.31 -11.72
N LYS A 70 -7.38 9.50 -12.98
CA LYS A 70 -6.66 10.40 -13.89
C LYS A 70 -6.91 11.85 -13.48
N ASP A 71 -5.91 12.71 -13.68
CA ASP A 71 -6.10 14.15 -13.57
C ASP A 71 -7.13 14.64 -14.61
N ALA A 72 -7.84 15.73 -14.32
CA ALA A 72 -8.84 16.25 -15.24
C ALA A 72 -8.21 16.95 -16.45
N ASP A 73 -7.05 17.57 -16.24
CA ASP A 73 -6.40 18.48 -17.19
C ASP A 73 -5.31 17.78 -18.02
N ASP A 74 -4.73 16.69 -17.51
CA ASP A 74 -3.72 15.89 -18.22
C ASP A 74 -3.84 14.38 -17.96
N ASP A 75 -2.85 13.62 -18.43
CA ASP A 75 -2.85 12.15 -18.37
C ASP A 75 -2.22 11.58 -17.09
N SER A 76 -1.85 12.42 -16.12
CA SER A 76 -1.27 12.00 -14.84
C SER A 76 -2.27 11.21 -14.00
N ILE A 77 -1.76 10.31 -13.17
CA ILE A 77 -2.55 9.64 -12.14
C ILE A 77 -2.34 10.38 -10.82
N VAL A 78 -3.45 10.80 -10.24
CA VAL A 78 -3.51 11.55 -8.98
C VAL A 78 -4.42 10.85 -7.99
N ALA A 79 -4.11 10.96 -6.70
CA ALA A 79 -4.95 10.48 -5.61
C ALA A 79 -5.55 11.66 -4.84
N VAL A 80 -6.66 12.20 -5.36
CA VAL A 80 -7.32 13.40 -4.82
C VAL A 80 -8.80 13.20 -4.51
N SER A 81 -9.42 12.16 -5.06
CA SER A 81 -10.84 11.88 -4.82
C SER A 81 -11.09 11.41 -3.39
N THR A 82 -12.13 11.92 -2.74
CA THR A 82 -12.50 11.53 -1.35
C THR A 82 -13.52 10.40 -1.31
N LYS A 83 -14.08 10.02 -2.46
CA LYS A 83 -15.11 8.99 -2.61
C LYS A 83 -14.85 8.21 -3.91
N PRO A 84 -15.26 6.94 -3.99
CA PRO A 84 -15.23 6.21 -5.25
C PRO A 84 -16.30 6.77 -6.19
N GLU A 85 -15.95 6.83 -7.47
CA GLU A 85 -16.82 7.21 -8.59
C GLU A 85 -16.71 6.15 -9.69
N GLU A 86 -17.85 5.58 -10.04
CA GLU A 86 -17.98 4.47 -11.01
C GLU A 86 -18.56 4.92 -12.34
N ASP A 87 -19.08 6.15 -12.44
CA ASP A 87 -19.55 6.71 -13.70
C ASP A 87 -18.35 7.00 -14.62
N THR A 88 -18.19 6.16 -15.64
CA THR A 88 -17.08 6.24 -16.61
C THR A 88 -17.21 7.43 -17.57
N THR A 89 -18.27 8.24 -17.48
CA THR A 89 -18.38 9.49 -18.23
C THR A 89 -17.76 10.69 -17.50
N LYS A 90 -17.51 10.55 -16.18
CA LYS A 90 -16.94 11.63 -15.37
C LYS A 90 -15.42 11.60 -15.37
N PRO A 91 -14.75 12.76 -15.46
CA PRO A 91 -13.29 12.85 -15.29
C PRO A 91 -12.80 12.34 -13.94
N SER A 92 -13.64 12.40 -12.90
CA SER A 92 -13.34 11.90 -11.57
C SER A 92 -13.53 10.38 -11.42
N CYS A 93 -13.69 9.61 -12.50
CA CYS A 93 -13.79 8.17 -12.43
C CYS A 93 -12.57 7.59 -11.72
N THR A 94 -12.81 6.64 -10.81
CA THR A 94 -11.76 6.04 -9.94
C THR A 94 -11.60 4.54 -10.21
N LEU A 95 -12.19 4.05 -11.29
CA LEU A 95 -12.20 2.63 -11.62
C LEU A 95 -10.94 2.24 -12.39
N PHE A 96 -10.32 1.16 -11.93
CA PHE A 96 -9.23 0.49 -12.61
C PHE A 96 -9.56 -0.99 -12.82
N GLU A 97 -9.12 -1.52 -13.94
CA GLU A 97 -9.16 -2.95 -14.23
C GLU A 97 -7.77 -3.55 -14.00
N PRO A 98 -7.59 -4.37 -12.95
CA PRO A 98 -6.35 -5.10 -12.73
C PRO A 98 -6.24 -6.25 -13.73
N SER A 99 -5.05 -6.43 -14.30
CA SER A 99 -4.73 -7.60 -15.10
C SER A 99 -3.37 -8.15 -14.68
N GLN A 100 -3.29 -9.45 -14.48
CA GLN A 100 -2.03 -10.13 -14.17
C GLN A 100 -1.53 -10.86 -15.41
N GLN A 101 -0.28 -10.62 -15.79
CA GLN A 101 0.38 -11.29 -16.90
C GLN A 101 1.69 -11.88 -16.39
N SER A 102 1.77 -13.21 -16.36
CA SER A 102 2.82 -13.92 -15.62
C SER A 102 2.85 -13.45 -14.15
N ASP A 103 3.96 -12.86 -13.71
CA ASP A 103 4.14 -12.39 -12.32
C ASP A 103 3.92 -10.87 -12.17
N ALA A 104 3.61 -10.15 -13.25
CA ALA A 104 3.43 -8.70 -13.22
C ALA A 104 1.94 -8.31 -13.16
N LEU A 105 1.62 -7.36 -12.29
CA LEU A 105 0.34 -6.68 -12.19
C LEU A 105 0.34 -5.42 -13.06
N TYR A 106 -0.76 -5.19 -13.76
CA TYR A 106 -1.02 -3.98 -14.52
C TYR A 106 -2.39 -3.43 -14.18
N PHE A 107 -2.53 -2.11 -14.25
CA PHE A 107 -3.83 -1.44 -14.14
C PHE A 107 -4.18 -0.73 -15.44
N THR A 108 -5.43 -0.86 -15.84
CA THR A 108 -6.02 -0.08 -16.93
C THR A 108 -7.04 0.88 -16.33
N HIS A 109 -6.90 2.18 -16.58
CA HIS A 109 -7.89 3.15 -16.14
C HIS A 109 -9.17 3.01 -16.96
N VAL A 110 -10.30 2.74 -16.32
CA VAL A 110 -11.51 2.27 -17.01
C VAL A 110 -12.13 3.35 -17.89
N GLN A 111 -12.11 4.61 -17.46
CA GLN A 111 -12.72 5.72 -18.22
C GLN A 111 -11.99 6.00 -19.54
N THR A 112 -10.66 5.86 -19.57
CA THR A 112 -9.87 6.08 -20.80
C THR A 112 -9.60 4.78 -21.57
N GLY A 113 -9.63 3.63 -20.89
CA GLY A 113 -9.17 2.36 -21.44
C GLY A 113 -7.64 2.26 -21.58
N TRP A 114 -6.90 3.17 -20.97
CA TRP A 114 -5.44 3.29 -21.14
C TRP A 114 -4.68 2.66 -19.97
N ARG A 115 -3.48 2.17 -20.25
CA ARG A 115 -2.62 1.50 -19.26
C ARG A 115 -1.94 2.52 -18.37
N VAL A 116 -1.86 2.23 -17.07
CA VAL A 116 -1.06 3.00 -16.12
C VAL A 116 0.44 2.79 -16.40
N MET A 117 1.19 3.88 -16.42
CA MET A 117 2.60 4.00 -16.79
C MET A 117 3.36 4.77 -15.72
N LEU A 118 4.69 4.59 -15.69
CA LEU A 118 5.61 5.34 -14.85
C LEU A 118 6.50 6.22 -15.72
N ASN A 119 6.58 7.50 -15.39
CA ASN A 119 7.56 8.40 -15.99
C ASN A 119 8.91 8.19 -15.28
N ASN A 120 9.91 7.64 -15.97
CA ASN A 120 11.21 7.36 -15.36
C ASN A 120 12.01 8.62 -14.94
N SER A 121 11.63 9.80 -15.42
CA SER A 121 12.29 11.06 -15.04
C SER A 121 11.68 11.66 -13.77
N THR A 122 10.34 11.68 -13.68
CA THR A 122 9.64 12.29 -12.53
C THR A 122 9.23 11.27 -11.46
N GLN A 123 9.24 9.98 -11.79
CA GLN A 123 8.67 8.87 -11.02
C GLN A 123 7.15 8.96 -10.81
N GLU A 124 6.47 9.85 -11.54
CA GLU A 124 5.01 9.99 -11.47
C GLU A 124 4.32 8.95 -12.37
N PHE A 125 3.16 8.50 -11.90
CA PHE A 125 2.29 7.64 -12.68
C PHE A 125 1.39 8.46 -13.60
N TYR A 126 1.12 7.94 -14.79
CA TYR A 126 0.25 8.53 -15.80
C TYR A 126 -0.45 7.42 -16.60
N VAL A 127 -1.33 7.76 -17.53
CA VAL A 127 -1.95 6.80 -18.46
C VAL A 127 -1.51 7.04 -19.91
N ASP A 128 -1.33 5.96 -20.66
CA ASP A 128 -0.90 6.04 -22.07
C ASP A 128 -1.70 5.04 -22.93
N GLN A 129 -2.25 5.54 -24.05
CA GLN A 129 -3.03 4.74 -25.00
C GLN A 129 -2.19 3.68 -25.73
N ASN A 130 -0.93 4.00 -26.02
CA ASN A 130 -0.07 3.22 -26.92
C ASN A 130 0.95 2.36 -26.17
N SER A 131 0.83 2.25 -24.85
CA SER A 131 1.78 1.54 -24.01
C SER A 131 1.27 0.19 -23.50
N VAL A 132 2.22 -0.68 -23.16
CA VAL A 132 1.98 -1.98 -22.51
C VAL A 132 1.76 -1.86 -21.00
N GLY A 133 1.94 -0.68 -20.41
CA GLY A 133 1.80 -0.44 -18.97
C GLY A 133 3.09 -0.63 -18.16
N ALA A 134 3.18 0.05 -17.03
CA ALA A 134 4.23 -0.20 -16.05
C ALA A 134 3.97 -1.53 -15.34
N PRO A 135 4.91 -2.49 -15.35
CA PRO A 135 4.78 -3.72 -14.58
C PRO A 135 4.89 -3.39 -13.09
N LEU A 136 3.93 -3.85 -12.31
CA LEU A 136 3.92 -3.70 -10.86
C LEU A 136 4.02 -5.05 -10.17
N GLU A 137 4.60 -5.04 -8.98
CA GLU A 137 4.49 -6.11 -8.01
C GLU A 137 3.62 -5.63 -6.84
N PHE A 138 3.12 -6.59 -6.06
CA PHE A 138 2.39 -6.28 -4.86
C PHE A 138 2.76 -7.23 -3.72
N VAL A 139 2.69 -6.71 -2.50
CA VAL A 139 2.79 -7.47 -1.27
C VAL A 139 1.47 -7.36 -0.52
N ASP A 140 0.95 -8.48 -0.03
CA ASP A 140 -0.22 -8.48 0.85
C ASP A 140 0.14 -7.84 2.19
N TRP A 141 -0.40 -6.64 2.46
CA TRP A 141 -0.11 -5.88 3.68
C TRP A 141 -0.49 -6.67 4.94
N ASP A 142 -1.56 -7.45 4.88
CA ASP A 142 -2.06 -8.21 6.02
C ASP A 142 -1.13 -9.40 6.34
N THR A 143 -0.19 -9.74 5.45
CA THR A 143 0.91 -10.68 5.73
C THR A 143 2.14 -10.03 6.36
N LEU A 144 2.35 -8.73 6.13
CA LEU A 144 3.49 -7.97 6.66
C LEU A 144 3.36 -7.68 8.15
N VAL A 145 2.14 -7.43 8.63
CA VAL A 145 1.87 -7.02 10.02
C VAL A 145 1.54 -8.22 10.91
N LYS A 146 2.28 -9.33 10.76
CA LYS A 146 2.16 -10.51 11.63
C LYS A 146 3.33 -10.56 12.59
N LEU A 147 3.13 -10.01 13.78
CA LEU A 147 4.08 -10.22 14.87
C LEU A 147 4.04 -11.70 15.28
N PRO A 148 5.20 -12.33 15.57
CA PRO A 148 5.25 -13.67 16.14
C PRO A 148 4.41 -13.75 17.42
N LYS A 149 3.90 -14.94 17.74
CA LYS A 149 3.08 -15.15 18.95
C LYS A 149 3.77 -14.68 20.24
N HIS A 150 5.10 -14.73 20.30
CA HIS A 150 5.89 -14.24 21.42
C HIS A 150 6.92 -13.25 20.91
N VAL A 151 6.94 -12.05 21.47
CA VAL A 151 7.90 -11.00 21.14
C VAL A 151 8.47 -10.37 22.41
N ALA A 152 9.65 -9.76 22.27
CA ALA A 152 10.22 -8.85 23.27
C ALA A 152 10.44 -7.49 22.62
N PHE A 153 10.09 -6.41 23.33
CA PHE A 153 10.25 -5.04 22.82
C PHE A 153 11.51 -4.42 23.41
N LYS A 154 12.38 -3.86 22.57
CA LYS A 154 13.62 -3.18 23.00
C LYS A 154 13.43 -1.67 22.94
N GLY A 155 13.72 -0.99 24.03
CA GLY A 155 13.67 0.47 24.13
C GLY A 155 14.89 1.13 23.49
N ASP A 156 14.78 2.44 23.26
CA ASP A 156 15.90 3.28 22.83
C ASP A 156 17.02 3.35 23.88
N ASN A 157 16.69 3.10 25.15
CA ASN A 157 17.63 2.91 26.25
C ASN A 157 18.43 1.58 26.19
N GLY A 158 18.16 0.73 25.19
CA GLY A 158 18.85 -0.54 24.98
C GLY A 158 18.36 -1.70 25.84
N ALA A 159 17.42 -1.48 26.75
CA ALA A 159 16.82 -2.52 27.59
C ALA A 159 15.52 -3.07 26.99
N TYR A 160 15.12 -4.27 27.40
CA TYR A 160 13.86 -4.89 27.01
C TYR A 160 12.73 -4.54 27.99
N LEU A 161 11.52 -4.36 27.43
CA LEU A 161 10.29 -4.12 28.15
C LEU A 161 9.89 -5.38 28.93
N LYS A 162 9.84 -5.27 30.26
CA LYS A 162 9.47 -6.36 31.15
C LYS A 162 8.32 -5.97 32.06
N ALA A 163 7.57 -6.98 32.50
CA ALA A 163 6.72 -6.85 33.68
C ALA A 163 7.59 -6.47 34.89
N TYR A 164 7.17 -5.43 35.60
CA TYR A 164 7.81 -4.96 36.81
C TYR A 164 6.73 -4.77 37.88
N ASP A 165 6.89 -5.48 38.98
CA ASP A 165 5.99 -5.42 40.12
C ASP A 165 6.77 -5.03 41.36
N VAL A 166 6.42 -3.88 41.92
CA VAL A 166 6.79 -3.53 43.29
C VAL A 166 5.56 -3.12 44.11
N ASP A 167 4.42 -2.85 43.47
CA ASP A 167 3.15 -2.39 44.09
C ASP A 167 2.03 -2.19 43.04
N TYR A 168 2.40 -2.00 41.76
CA TYR A 168 1.49 -1.80 40.64
C TYR A 168 2.02 -2.57 39.41
N ASN A 169 1.12 -3.15 38.63
CA ASN A 169 1.43 -3.91 37.41
C ASN A 169 1.95 -2.99 36.29
N TYR A 170 3.21 -2.60 36.37
CA TYR A 170 3.86 -1.73 35.38
C TYR A 170 4.65 -2.53 34.35
N LEU A 171 4.90 -1.86 33.22
CA LEU A 171 5.87 -2.27 32.23
C LEU A 171 7.07 -1.32 32.30
N GLN A 172 8.27 -1.87 32.32
CA GLN A 172 9.52 -1.09 32.41
C GLN A 172 10.54 -1.60 31.40
N PHE A 173 11.21 -0.69 30.69
CA PHE A 173 12.42 -1.01 29.92
C PHE A 173 13.61 -1.17 30.87
N GLY A 174 13.83 -2.39 31.36
CA GLY A 174 14.85 -2.66 32.38
C GLY A 174 15.41 -4.08 32.39
N SER A 175 15.01 -4.94 31.46
CA SER A 175 15.67 -6.25 31.28
C SER A 175 16.84 -6.14 30.31
N ASP A 176 17.95 -6.81 30.59
CA ASP A 176 19.04 -7.04 29.64
C ASP A 176 18.84 -8.31 28.81
N ASP A 177 18.03 -9.25 29.31
CA ASP A 177 17.68 -10.50 28.62
C ASP A 177 16.31 -10.42 27.88
N PRO A 178 16.28 -10.61 26.53
CA PRO A 178 15.04 -10.71 25.77
C PRO A 178 14.24 -12.00 26.04
N ASN A 179 14.90 -13.07 26.50
CA ASN A 179 14.27 -14.36 26.77
C ASN A 179 13.80 -14.50 28.22
N SER A 180 14.00 -13.46 29.03
CA SER A 180 13.43 -13.40 30.37
C SER A 180 11.93 -13.60 30.29
N VAL A 181 11.39 -14.45 31.16
CA VAL A 181 9.94 -14.73 31.24
C VAL A 181 9.11 -13.47 31.46
N LEU A 182 9.70 -12.43 32.05
CA LEU A 182 9.05 -11.14 32.27
C LEU A 182 9.07 -10.23 31.04
N SER A 183 9.97 -10.49 30.07
CA SER A 183 10.14 -9.71 28.84
C SER A 183 9.28 -10.22 27.67
N GLY A 184 8.63 -11.37 27.83
CA GLY A 184 7.80 -12.00 26.80
C GLY A 184 6.39 -11.42 26.73
N HIS A 185 6.00 -10.93 25.56
CA HIS A 185 4.66 -10.37 25.28
C HIS A 185 3.99 -11.14 24.14
N GLN A 186 2.66 -11.21 24.16
CA GLN A 186 1.86 -11.82 23.10
C GLN A 186 0.99 -10.73 22.44
N PRO A 187 1.37 -10.24 21.25
CA PRO A 187 0.55 -9.28 20.51
C PRO A 187 -0.75 -9.96 20.07
N ILE A 188 -1.87 -9.29 20.27
CA ILE A 188 -3.16 -9.73 19.75
C ILE A 188 -3.36 -9.01 18.42
N THR A 189 -3.41 -9.78 17.34
CA THR A 189 -3.81 -9.28 16.01
C THR A 189 -5.27 -9.67 15.78
N GLU A 190 -6.17 -8.68 15.72
CA GLU A 190 -7.59 -8.86 15.37
C GLU A 190 -7.80 -8.93 13.85
#